data_AF-A0A8C5BXS9-F1
#
_entry.id   AF-A0A8C5BXS9-F1
#
_cell.length_a   1.000
_cell.length_b   1.000
_cell.length_c   1.000
_cell.angle_alpha   90.00
_cell.angle_beta   90.00
_cell.angle_gamma   90.00
#
_symmetry.space_group_name_H-M   'P 1'
#
loop_
_entity.id
_entity.type
_entity.pdbx_description
1 polymer ?
#
loop_
_entity_poly.entity_id
_entity_poly.type
_entity_poly.pdbx_seq_one_letter_code
_entity_poly.pdbx_strand_id
1 'polypeptide(L)'
;MHSKEQINHDDYQKTADWLLSQTKQRPLVGIICGSGLGLLADSLKNPELFPYADIPGFPQSTVQGHAGRLVFGEMKGRSCVCMQGRFHMYEGHSLGKTTFPVRVFKLLGVETLIVTNAAGSLADGYHPGDIMIIKDHVNVPGLAGLNPLTGPNDDKFGPRFPAMSSVYDKGLRCLAMDIVKQMGVAQFVHEGRVRYGGRAQLRDGRRGQTTASARGGRRRTNTAFCRDEYCSGGTGGVSLWNASVRSVAHHKQGGEELRRRGAGEP
;
A
#
# COMPACT_ATOMS: atom_id res chain seq x y z
N MET A 1 11.88 20.80 -17.91
CA MET A 1 12.56 19.65 -17.28
C MET A 1 12.41 19.79 -15.78
N HIS A 2 11.63 18.94 -15.11
CA HIS A 2 11.56 18.97 -13.64
C HIS A 2 12.87 18.41 -13.10
N SER A 3 13.62 19.24 -12.37
CA SER A 3 14.74 18.81 -11.55
C SER A 3 14.26 17.63 -10.70
N LYS A 4 14.79 16.43 -10.96
CA LYS A 4 14.51 15.26 -10.11
C LYS A 4 15.26 15.52 -8.82
N GLU A 5 14.53 15.93 -7.79
CA GLU A 5 15.03 16.02 -6.41
C GLU A 5 15.66 14.66 -6.06
N GLN A 6 16.99 14.63 -6.05
CA GLN A 6 17.76 13.41 -5.91
C GLN A 6 17.93 13.13 -4.42
N ILE A 7 17.18 12.17 -3.91
CA ILE A 7 17.31 11.70 -2.53
C ILE A 7 18.51 10.75 -2.46
N ASN A 8 19.44 11.02 -1.56
CA ASN A 8 20.63 10.20 -1.33
C ASN A 8 20.49 9.38 -0.03
N HIS A 9 21.52 8.58 0.28
CA HIS A 9 21.52 7.73 1.47
C HIS A 9 21.44 8.53 2.78
N ASP A 10 22.17 9.63 2.85
CA ASP A 10 22.31 10.45 4.06
C ASP A 10 20.99 11.14 4.40
N ASP A 11 20.14 11.43 3.41
CA ASP A 11 18.78 11.91 3.64
C ASP A 11 17.95 10.89 4.42
N TYR A 12 18.01 9.60 4.06
CA TYR A 12 17.31 8.53 4.79
C TYR A 12 17.91 8.33 6.19
N GLN A 13 19.24 8.34 6.29
CA GLN A 13 19.94 8.15 7.56
C GLN A 13 19.61 9.27 8.54
N LYS A 14 19.63 10.53 8.09
CA LYS A 14 19.25 11.69 8.90
C LYS A 14 17.84 11.57 9.47
N THR A 15 16.88 11.11 8.67
CA THR A 15 15.51 10.90 9.14
C THR A 15 15.43 9.73 10.14
N ALA A 16 16.12 8.63 9.85
CA ALA A 16 16.17 7.47 10.74
C ALA A 16 16.79 7.83 12.10
N ASP A 17 17.93 8.53 12.11
CA ASP A 17 18.63 8.98 13.32
C ASP A 17 17.76 9.94 14.14
N TRP A 18 17.07 10.87 13.48
CA TRP A 18 16.12 11.76 14.14
C TRP A 18 15.01 10.95 14.82
N LEU A 19 14.37 10.01 14.12
CA LEU A 19 13.33 9.16 14.72
C LEU A 19 13.88 8.34 15.90
N LEU A 20 15.06 7.73 15.74
CA LEU A 20 15.72 6.95 16.80
C LEU A 20 16.11 7.79 18.02
N SER A 21 16.32 9.09 17.84
CA SER A 21 16.55 10.03 18.96
C SER A 21 15.25 10.45 19.65
N GLN A 22 14.12 10.42 18.95
CA GLN A 22 12.81 10.78 19.52
C GLN A 22 12.12 9.62 20.24
N THR A 23 12.42 8.36 19.87
CA THR A 23 11.74 7.19 20.45
C THR A 23 12.70 6.09 20.90
N LYS A 24 12.32 5.38 21.97
CA LYS A 24 12.98 4.13 22.39
C LYS A 24 12.44 2.89 21.67
N GLN A 25 11.33 3.01 20.93
CA GLN A 25 10.75 1.91 20.16
C GLN A 25 11.70 1.46 19.03
N ARG A 26 11.77 0.16 18.78
CA ARG A 26 12.60 -0.45 17.73
C ARG A 26 11.71 -1.40 16.92
N PRO A 27 10.99 -0.86 15.92
CA PRO A 27 9.94 -1.61 15.24
C PRO A 27 10.53 -2.69 14.35
N LEU A 28 10.05 -3.93 14.51
CA LEU A 28 10.38 -5.03 13.59
C LEU A 28 9.36 -5.13 12.44
N VAL A 29 8.17 -4.53 12.64
CA VAL A 29 7.07 -4.54 11.68
C VAL A 29 6.70 -3.11 11.30
N GLY A 30 6.77 -2.80 10.01
CA GLY A 30 6.20 -1.59 9.42
C GLY A 30 4.81 -1.89 8.88
N ILE A 31 3.86 -1.00 9.10
CA ILE A 31 2.49 -1.13 8.61
C ILE A 31 2.12 0.13 7.83
N ILE A 32 1.83 -0.02 6.53
CA ILE A 32 1.34 1.08 5.70
C ILE A 32 -0.17 0.95 5.60
N CYS A 33 -0.89 1.85 6.26
CA CYS A 33 -2.34 1.81 6.33
C CYS A 33 -2.99 2.40 5.07
N GLY A 34 -3.74 1.56 4.36
CA GLY A 34 -4.58 1.98 3.25
C GLY A 34 -5.86 2.66 3.69
N SER A 35 -6.61 3.19 2.73
CA SER A 35 -7.92 3.77 2.96
C SER A 35 -8.85 2.77 3.68
N GLY A 36 -9.43 3.21 4.81
CA GLY A 36 -10.33 2.38 5.63
C GLY A 36 -9.64 1.54 6.72
N LEU A 37 -8.30 1.46 6.73
CA LEU A 37 -7.53 0.71 7.73
C LEU A 37 -6.63 1.60 8.60
N GLY A 38 -6.86 2.91 8.59
CA GLY A 38 -6.18 3.86 9.47
C GLY A 38 -6.34 3.53 10.95
N LEU A 39 -7.52 3.02 11.34
CA LEU A 39 -7.84 2.63 12.73
C LEU A 39 -6.94 1.52 13.28
N LEU A 40 -6.23 0.77 12.41
CA LEU A 40 -5.29 -0.26 12.87
C LEU A 40 -4.17 0.35 13.73
N ALA A 41 -3.69 1.55 13.38
CA ALA A 41 -2.65 2.21 14.17
C ALA A 41 -3.18 2.68 15.53
N ASP A 42 -4.49 2.97 15.64
CA ASP A 42 -5.12 3.37 16.90
C ASP A 42 -5.26 2.18 17.88
N SER A 43 -5.08 0.95 17.40
CA SER A 43 -5.06 -0.26 18.23
C SER A 43 -3.70 -0.57 18.86
N LEU A 44 -2.66 0.20 18.52
CA LEU A 44 -1.33 0.04 19.10
C LEU A 44 -1.34 0.40 20.59
N LYS A 45 -0.65 -0.41 21.39
CA LYS A 45 -0.38 -0.10 22.79
C LYS A 45 0.81 0.87 22.89
N ASN A 46 0.78 1.74 23.89
CA ASN A 46 1.83 2.74 24.17
C ASN A 46 2.21 3.57 22.92
N PRO A 47 1.24 4.23 22.26
CA PRO A 47 1.50 4.91 21.00
C PRO A 47 2.37 6.16 21.18
N GLU A 48 3.40 6.28 20.36
CA GLU A 48 4.19 7.49 20.17
C GLU A 48 3.95 8.04 18.76
N LEU A 49 3.50 9.29 18.66
CA LEU A 49 2.98 9.86 17.42
C LEU A 49 3.92 10.93 16.88
N PHE A 50 4.29 10.82 15.60
CA PHE A 50 5.17 11.76 14.92
C PHE A 50 4.47 12.33 13.69
N PRO A 51 3.97 13.57 13.74
CA PRO A 51 3.43 14.25 12.57
C PRO A 51 4.47 14.32 11.44
N TYR A 52 4.05 14.10 10.19
CA TYR A 52 4.97 14.15 9.05
C TYR A 52 5.67 15.50 8.88
N ALA A 53 5.02 16.59 9.31
CA ALA A 53 5.58 17.94 9.27
C ALA A 53 6.85 18.08 10.14
N ASP A 54 6.98 17.28 11.19
CA ASP A 54 8.11 17.34 12.11
C ASP A 54 9.25 16.40 11.71
N ILE A 55 8.95 15.42 10.83
CA ILE A 55 9.91 14.40 10.42
C ILE A 55 10.74 14.92 9.24
N PRO A 56 12.08 15.01 9.36
CA PRO A 56 12.93 15.46 8.26
C PRO A 56 12.73 14.64 6.99
N GLY A 57 12.62 15.29 5.84
CA GLY A 57 12.52 14.64 4.53
C GLY A 57 11.15 14.03 4.20
N PHE A 58 10.22 13.92 5.16
CA PHE A 58 8.88 13.42 4.88
C PHE A 58 8.05 14.44 4.08
N PRO A 59 7.33 14.01 3.04
CA PRO A 59 6.39 14.88 2.34
C PRO A 59 5.12 15.09 3.20
N GLN A 60 4.40 16.18 2.91
CA GLN A 60 3.08 16.42 3.48
C GLN A 60 2.02 15.71 2.64
N SER A 61 1.17 14.92 3.31
CA SER A 61 -0.01 14.31 2.68
C SER A 61 -1.11 15.36 2.51
N THR A 62 -1.71 15.44 1.33
CA THR A 62 -2.79 16.40 1.01
C THR A 62 -4.17 15.74 0.95
N VAL A 63 -4.21 14.41 0.99
CA VAL A 63 -5.46 13.63 0.94
C VAL A 63 -6.29 13.79 2.21
N GLN A 64 -7.56 14.16 2.02
CA GLN A 64 -8.55 14.23 3.10
C GLN A 64 -8.75 12.85 3.75
N GLY A 65 -8.66 12.80 5.09
CA GLY A 65 -8.77 11.56 5.87
C GLY A 65 -7.45 10.86 6.17
N HIS A 66 -6.32 11.37 5.67
CA HIS A 66 -4.99 10.98 6.15
C HIS A 66 -4.62 11.79 7.40
N ALA A 67 -4.32 11.13 8.52
CA ALA A 67 -3.87 11.80 9.73
C ALA A 67 -2.47 12.44 9.56
N GLY A 68 -1.67 11.94 8.62
CA GLY A 68 -0.38 12.52 8.27
C GLY A 68 0.68 12.32 9.36
N ARG A 69 0.78 11.10 9.92
CA ARG A 69 1.69 10.80 11.03
C ARG A 69 2.21 9.37 11.01
N LEU A 70 3.40 9.17 11.57
CA LEU A 70 3.86 7.86 12.02
C LEU A 70 3.33 7.60 13.42
N VAL A 71 2.96 6.34 13.70
CA VAL A 71 2.56 5.88 15.03
C VAL A 71 3.43 4.68 15.39
N PHE A 72 4.35 4.87 16.32
CA PHE A 72 5.11 3.79 16.92
C PHE A 72 4.32 3.22 18.09
N GLY A 73 4.45 1.93 18.35
CA GLY A 73 3.81 1.30 19.50
C GLY A 73 3.92 -0.21 19.44
N GLU A 74 3.11 -0.90 20.22
CA GLU A 74 3.17 -2.35 20.33
C GLU A 74 1.86 -3.02 19.90
N MET A 75 1.99 -4.06 19.08
CA MET A 75 0.90 -4.95 18.72
C MET A 75 1.24 -6.37 19.15
N LYS A 76 0.44 -6.94 20.06
CA LYS A 76 0.66 -8.31 20.60
C LYS A 76 2.11 -8.55 21.08
N GLY A 77 2.72 -7.55 21.73
CA GLY A 77 4.08 -7.62 22.27
C GLY A 77 5.19 -7.47 21.23
N ARG A 78 4.87 -7.06 19.99
CA ARG A 78 5.84 -6.72 18.95
C ARG A 78 5.82 -5.22 18.71
N SER A 79 7.00 -4.60 18.69
CA SER A 79 7.14 -3.18 18.34
C SER A 79 6.85 -3.00 16.84
N CYS A 80 6.00 -2.03 16.53
CA CYS A 80 5.52 -1.72 15.19
C CYS A 80 5.61 -0.22 14.92
N VAL A 81 5.75 0.14 13.65
CA VAL A 81 5.55 1.51 13.16
C VAL A 81 4.45 1.51 12.11
N CYS A 82 3.40 2.29 12.34
CA CYS A 82 2.30 2.46 11.43
C CYS A 82 2.38 3.81 10.71
N MET A 83 2.19 3.79 9.39
CA MET A 83 2.08 4.98 8.56
C MET A 83 0.59 5.31 8.36
N GLN A 84 0.09 6.32 9.08
CA GLN A 84 -1.28 6.81 8.93
C GLN A 84 -1.33 7.95 7.91
N GLY A 85 -1.56 7.55 6.66
CA GLY A 85 -1.67 8.45 5.52
C GLY A 85 -0.51 8.22 4.57
N ARG A 86 -0.81 7.61 3.42
CA ARG A 86 0.15 7.28 2.37
C ARG A 86 0.47 8.50 1.51
N PHE A 87 1.64 8.48 0.89
CA PHE A 87 1.99 9.42 -0.16
C PHE A 87 1.70 8.77 -1.50
N HIS A 88 1.03 9.49 -2.40
CA HIS A 88 0.74 8.94 -3.73
C HIS A 88 1.31 9.83 -4.83
N MET A 89 1.65 9.24 -5.97
CA MET A 89 2.14 10.01 -7.11
C MET A 89 1.09 10.99 -7.64
N TYR A 90 -0.19 10.67 -7.50
CA TYR A 90 -1.27 11.53 -7.97
C TYR A 90 -1.39 12.84 -7.17
N GLU A 91 -0.75 12.94 -6.01
CA GLU A 91 -0.62 14.18 -5.23
C GLU A 91 0.53 15.08 -5.76
N GLY A 92 1.24 14.64 -6.81
CA GLY A 92 2.38 15.34 -7.39
C GLY A 92 3.73 14.96 -6.78
N HIS A 93 3.76 14.04 -5.82
CA HIS A 93 5.01 13.55 -5.24
C HIS A 93 5.83 12.73 -6.25
N SER A 94 7.16 12.89 -6.20
CA SER A 94 8.07 12.00 -6.91
C SER A 94 8.01 10.59 -6.32
N LEU A 95 8.27 9.56 -7.14
CA LEU A 95 8.34 8.18 -6.66
C LEU A 95 9.34 8.00 -5.51
N GLY A 96 10.48 8.70 -5.58
CA GLY A 96 11.47 8.71 -4.51
C GLY A 96 10.88 9.20 -3.18
N LYS A 97 10.14 10.31 -3.19
CA LYS A 97 9.42 10.83 -2.02
C LYS A 97 8.33 9.89 -1.55
N THR A 98 7.56 9.31 -2.47
CA THR A 98 6.52 8.33 -2.12
C THR A 98 7.08 7.13 -1.38
N THR A 99 8.18 6.56 -1.88
CA THR A 99 8.83 5.38 -1.27
C THR A 99 9.81 5.71 -0.14
N PHE A 100 10.00 6.99 0.19
CA PHE A 100 10.95 7.43 1.21
C PHE A 100 10.79 6.72 2.56
N PRO A 101 9.57 6.56 3.10
CA PRO A 101 9.37 5.90 4.40
C PRO A 101 9.83 4.45 4.41
N VAL A 102 9.79 3.73 3.29
CA VAL A 102 10.20 2.32 3.24
C VAL A 102 11.70 2.16 3.49
N ARG A 103 12.52 3.06 2.93
CA ARG A 103 13.96 3.07 3.15
C ARG A 103 14.30 3.50 4.58
N VAL A 104 13.58 4.46 5.14
CA VAL A 104 13.70 4.84 6.55
C VAL A 104 13.34 3.66 7.47
N PHE A 105 12.23 2.97 7.20
CA PHE A 105 11.82 1.79 7.98
C PHE A 105 12.89 0.71 7.97
N LYS A 106 13.54 0.46 6.82
CA LYS A 106 14.69 -0.46 6.76
C LYS A 106 15.81 -0.04 7.71
N LEU A 107 16.16 1.25 7.74
CA LEU A 107 17.20 1.78 8.64
C LEU A 107 16.79 1.76 10.13
N LEU A 108 15.48 1.83 10.42
CA LEU A 108 14.94 1.65 11.78
C LEU A 108 14.97 0.19 12.27
N GLY A 109 15.30 -0.77 11.39
CA GLY A 109 15.33 -2.20 11.71
C GLY A 109 14.06 -2.97 11.39
N VAL A 110 13.14 -2.40 10.59
CA VAL A 110 11.95 -3.13 10.13
C VAL A 110 12.36 -4.30 9.23
N GLU A 111 11.86 -5.50 9.55
CA GLU A 111 12.10 -6.74 8.83
C GLU A 111 10.88 -7.22 8.04
N THR A 112 9.68 -6.84 8.50
CA THR A 112 8.41 -7.16 7.84
C THR A 112 7.61 -5.90 7.53
N LEU A 113 7.17 -5.74 6.29
CA LEU A 113 6.29 -4.65 5.86
C LEU A 113 4.92 -5.21 5.52
N ILE A 114 3.90 -4.72 6.22
CA ILE A 114 2.50 -5.00 5.97
C ILE A 114 1.93 -3.79 5.25
N VAL A 115 1.48 -3.97 4.01
CA VAL A 115 0.84 -2.91 3.24
C VAL A 115 -0.63 -3.24 3.07
N THR A 116 -1.49 -2.24 3.25
CA THR A 116 -2.91 -2.41 2.98
C THR A 116 -3.38 -1.34 2.01
N ASN A 117 -4.32 -1.71 1.15
CA ASN A 117 -4.85 -0.78 0.16
C ASN A 117 -6.31 -1.10 -0.18
N ALA A 118 -6.98 -0.14 -0.82
CA ALA A 118 -8.26 -0.36 -1.47
C ALA A 118 -8.03 -0.66 -2.97
N ALA A 119 -8.68 -1.69 -3.50
CA ALA A 119 -8.66 -2.01 -4.92
C ALA A 119 -10.06 -2.25 -5.49
N GLY A 120 -10.16 -2.08 -6.81
CA GLY A 120 -11.25 -2.68 -7.60
C GLY A 120 -10.87 -4.10 -8.02
N SER A 121 -11.87 -4.94 -8.31
CA SER A 121 -11.65 -6.30 -8.85
C SER A 121 -12.35 -6.45 -10.20
N LEU A 122 -11.68 -7.14 -11.14
CA LEU A 122 -12.27 -7.61 -12.39
C LEU A 122 -12.76 -9.07 -12.31
N ALA A 123 -12.48 -9.76 -11.21
CA ALA A 123 -12.88 -11.15 -11.05
C ALA A 123 -14.37 -11.21 -10.70
N ASP A 124 -15.10 -12.07 -11.39
CA ASP A 124 -16.57 -12.19 -11.27
C ASP A 124 -17.04 -12.77 -9.92
N GLY A 125 -16.13 -13.25 -9.06
CA GLY A 125 -16.44 -13.87 -7.76
C GLY A 125 -16.08 -13.03 -6.53
N TYR A 126 -15.56 -11.81 -6.71
CA TYR A 126 -15.18 -10.97 -5.58
C TYR A 126 -16.38 -10.09 -5.21
N HIS A 127 -16.60 -9.85 -3.93
CA HIS A 127 -17.64 -8.99 -3.38
C HIS A 127 -17.04 -7.79 -2.65
N PRO A 128 -17.73 -6.64 -2.58
CA PRO A 128 -17.25 -5.54 -1.77
C PRO A 128 -17.03 -5.98 -0.32
N GLY A 129 -15.92 -5.57 0.29
CA GLY A 129 -15.51 -6.04 1.61
C GLY A 129 -14.61 -7.27 1.60
N ASP A 130 -14.53 -8.01 0.49
CA ASP A 130 -13.59 -9.13 0.37
C ASP A 130 -12.14 -8.62 0.50
N ILE A 131 -11.31 -9.43 1.16
CA ILE A 131 -9.88 -9.21 1.32
C ILE A 131 -9.15 -10.07 0.28
N MET A 132 -8.17 -9.49 -0.39
CA MET A 132 -7.28 -10.21 -1.29
C MET A 132 -5.84 -10.12 -0.79
N ILE A 133 -5.27 -11.26 -0.44
CA ILE A 133 -3.83 -11.40 -0.23
C ILE A 133 -3.15 -11.37 -1.60
N ILE A 134 -2.22 -10.44 -1.78
CA ILE A 134 -1.49 -10.29 -3.04
C ILE A 134 -0.35 -11.29 -3.07
N LYS A 135 -0.28 -12.10 -4.14
CA LYS A 135 0.85 -13.01 -4.39
C LYS A 135 1.78 -12.56 -5.51
N ASP A 136 1.35 -11.60 -6.32
CA ASP A 136 2.06 -11.18 -7.53
C ASP A 136 1.48 -9.86 -8.06
N HIS A 137 2.24 -9.13 -8.88
CA HIS A 137 1.76 -7.90 -9.47
C HIS A 137 2.20 -7.67 -10.93
N VAL A 138 1.44 -6.81 -11.63
CA VAL A 138 1.82 -6.22 -12.92
C VAL A 138 2.03 -4.72 -12.73
N ASN A 139 3.27 -4.26 -12.83
CA ASN A 139 3.65 -2.85 -12.64
C ASN A 139 3.59 -2.10 -13.97
N VAL A 140 2.41 -1.63 -14.38
CA VAL A 140 2.24 -0.93 -15.67
C VAL A 140 3.02 0.39 -15.73
N PRO A 141 3.00 1.26 -14.70
CA PRO A 141 3.85 2.46 -14.69
C PRO A 141 5.34 2.14 -14.81
N GLY A 142 5.82 1.09 -14.13
CA GLY A 142 7.21 0.65 -14.22
C GLY A 142 7.61 0.22 -15.63
N LEU A 143 6.72 -0.47 -16.35
CA LEU A 143 6.93 -0.82 -17.78
C LEU A 143 6.99 0.42 -18.68
N ALA A 144 6.39 1.54 -18.27
CA ALA A 144 6.45 2.83 -18.94
C ALA A 144 7.59 3.75 -18.44
N GLY A 145 8.54 3.22 -17.66
CA GLY A 145 9.71 3.96 -17.15
C GLY A 145 9.48 4.69 -15.82
N LEU A 146 8.29 4.61 -15.24
CA LEU A 146 7.94 5.16 -13.92
C LEU A 146 8.13 4.09 -12.84
N ASN A 147 9.38 3.70 -12.63
CA ASN A 147 9.77 2.75 -11.58
C ASN A 147 10.44 3.50 -10.40
N PRO A 148 10.12 3.19 -9.13
CA PRO A 148 10.77 3.83 -7.97
C PRO A 148 12.27 3.60 -7.88
N LEU A 149 12.81 2.59 -8.57
CA LEU A 149 14.24 2.32 -8.68
C LEU A 149 14.91 3.08 -9.84
N THR A 150 14.17 3.92 -10.59
CA THR A 150 14.76 4.78 -11.63
C THR A 150 15.67 5.84 -11.01
N GLY A 151 16.92 5.90 -11.46
CA GLY A 151 17.96 6.78 -10.91
C GLY A 151 19.20 5.98 -10.49
N PRO A 152 20.21 6.62 -9.86
CA PRO A 152 21.37 5.92 -9.31
C PRO A 152 20.98 4.82 -8.31
N ASN A 153 21.76 3.73 -8.26
CA ASN A 153 21.55 2.70 -7.25
C ASN A 153 22.17 3.13 -5.92
N ASP A 154 21.53 2.74 -4.81
CA ASP A 154 22.17 2.75 -3.50
C ASP A 154 22.43 1.30 -3.09
N ASP A 155 23.67 0.86 -3.24
CA ASP A 155 24.10 -0.52 -2.98
C ASP A 155 23.92 -0.93 -1.51
N LYS A 156 23.75 0.03 -0.59
CA LYS A 156 23.47 -0.25 0.83
C LYS A 156 22.05 -0.82 1.04
N PHE A 157 21.11 -0.51 0.15
CA PHE A 157 19.75 -1.05 0.22
C PHE A 157 19.56 -2.32 -0.60
N GLY A 158 20.41 -2.58 -1.59
CA GLY A 158 20.36 -3.81 -2.37
C GLY A 158 20.89 -3.67 -3.80
N PRO A 159 20.78 -4.74 -4.60
CA PRO A 159 21.34 -4.80 -5.93
C PRO A 159 20.59 -3.88 -6.91
N ARG A 160 21.30 -3.46 -7.96
CA ARG A 160 20.76 -2.61 -9.03
C ARG A 160 19.52 -3.20 -9.73
N PHE A 161 19.49 -4.53 -9.88
CA PHE A 161 18.43 -5.26 -10.57
C PHE A 161 17.87 -6.35 -9.64
N PRO A 162 17.00 -6.00 -8.67
CA PRO A 162 16.45 -6.97 -7.75
C PRO A 162 15.49 -7.94 -8.46
N ALA A 163 15.56 -9.22 -8.09
CA ALA A 163 14.59 -10.20 -8.55
C ALA A 163 13.22 -9.95 -7.90
N MET A 164 12.15 -9.94 -8.70
CA MET A 164 10.79 -9.65 -8.23
C MET A 164 9.94 -10.90 -7.95
N SER A 165 10.51 -12.10 -8.12
CA SER A 165 9.79 -13.38 -8.04
C SER A 165 9.24 -13.73 -6.64
N SER A 166 9.89 -13.21 -5.60
CA SER A 166 9.59 -13.55 -4.19
C SER A 166 9.29 -12.31 -3.35
N VAL A 167 8.82 -11.22 -3.98
CA VAL A 167 8.51 -9.97 -3.29
C VAL A 167 7.41 -10.16 -2.25
N TYR A 168 6.36 -10.92 -2.59
CA TYR A 168 5.30 -11.28 -1.66
C TYR A 168 5.61 -12.60 -0.96
N ASP A 169 6.10 -12.51 0.28
CA ASP A 169 6.64 -13.64 1.01
C ASP A 169 5.64 -14.79 1.12
N LYS A 170 6.05 -15.98 0.67
CA LYS A 170 5.17 -17.15 0.64
C LYS A 170 4.79 -17.62 2.04
N GLY A 171 5.73 -17.55 3.00
CA GLY A 171 5.48 -17.93 4.39
C GLY A 171 4.42 -17.06 5.04
N LEU A 172 4.53 -15.74 4.90
CA LEU A 172 3.55 -14.77 5.41
C LEU A 172 2.17 -14.96 4.76
N ARG A 173 2.11 -15.24 3.46
CA ARG A 173 0.84 -15.54 2.77
C ARG A 173 0.19 -16.81 3.30
N CYS A 174 0.96 -17.89 3.46
CA CYS A 174 0.47 -19.14 4.04
C CYS A 174 -0.03 -18.93 5.48
N LEU A 175 0.74 -18.25 6.32
CA LEU A 175 0.37 -17.93 7.70
C LEU A 175 -0.94 -17.15 7.76
N ALA A 176 -1.10 -16.12 6.93
CA ALA A 176 -2.34 -15.35 6.85
C ALA A 176 -3.53 -16.21 6.43
N MET A 177 -3.38 -17.08 5.44
CA MET A 177 -4.44 -18.01 5.01
C MET A 177 -4.81 -19.02 6.09
N ASP A 178 -3.85 -19.46 6.90
CA ASP A 178 -4.13 -20.39 8.01
C ASP A 178 -4.87 -19.70 9.16
N ILE A 179 -4.49 -18.46 9.51
CA ILE A 179 -5.25 -17.62 10.47
C ILE A 179 -6.69 -17.42 9.99
N VAL A 180 -6.87 -17.11 8.71
CA VAL A 180 -8.19 -16.90 8.08
C VAL A 180 -9.08 -18.14 8.19
N LYS A 181 -8.51 -19.34 8.00
CA LYS A 181 -9.25 -20.60 8.19
C LYS A 181 -9.62 -20.80 9.66
N GLN A 182 -8.68 -20.58 10.58
CA GLN A 182 -8.91 -20.71 12.03
C GLN A 182 -10.01 -19.76 12.52
N MET A 183 -10.12 -18.57 11.92
CA MET A 183 -11.16 -17.59 12.22
C MET A 183 -12.52 -17.89 11.57
N GLY A 184 -12.63 -18.88 10.68
CA GLY A 184 -13.89 -19.21 9.99
C GLY A 184 -14.34 -18.14 8.98
N VAL A 185 -13.40 -17.36 8.42
CA VAL A 185 -13.68 -16.26 7.49
C VAL A 185 -13.08 -16.46 6.09
N ALA A 186 -12.67 -17.69 5.77
CA ALA A 186 -12.03 -18.04 4.50
C ALA A 186 -12.86 -17.68 3.25
N GLN A 187 -14.19 -17.65 3.37
CA GLN A 187 -15.11 -17.24 2.31
C GLN A 187 -14.95 -15.77 1.88
N PHE A 188 -14.38 -14.92 2.74
CA PHE A 188 -14.18 -13.49 2.47
C PHE A 188 -12.74 -13.15 2.08
N VAL A 189 -11.84 -14.14 2.04
CA VAL A 189 -10.43 -13.91 1.77
C VAL A 189 -9.96 -14.73 0.58
N HIS A 190 -9.37 -14.03 -0.38
CA HIS A 190 -8.87 -14.59 -1.62
C HIS A 190 -7.37 -14.38 -1.75
N GLU A 191 -6.74 -15.10 -2.66
CA GLU A 191 -5.37 -14.84 -3.06
C GLU A 191 -5.30 -14.56 -4.57
N GLY A 192 -4.64 -13.47 -4.95
CA GLY A 192 -4.67 -13.01 -6.33
C GLY A 192 -3.49 -12.16 -6.76
N ARG A 193 -3.51 -11.79 -8.05
CA ARG A 193 -2.56 -10.85 -8.62
C ARG A 193 -3.14 -9.45 -8.59
N VAL A 194 -2.28 -8.43 -8.51
CA VAL A 194 -2.70 -7.04 -8.61
C VAL A 194 -2.07 -6.36 -9.83
N ARG A 195 -2.84 -5.60 -10.58
CA ARG A 195 -2.34 -4.71 -11.61
C ARG A 195 -2.22 -3.31 -11.00
N TYR A 196 -0.99 -2.81 -10.93
CA TYR A 196 -0.72 -1.45 -10.53
C TYR A 196 -0.85 -0.52 -11.75
N GLY A 197 -1.63 0.55 -11.64
CA GLY A 197 -1.84 1.53 -12.70
C GLY A 197 -3.02 2.47 -12.50
N GLY A 198 -3.15 3.45 -13.39
CA GLY A 198 -4.27 4.41 -13.40
C GLY A 198 -5.64 3.73 -13.47
N ARG A 199 -6.71 4.50 -13.19
CA ARG A 199 -8.10 3.98 -13.22
C ARG A 199 -8.32 3.24 -14.55
N ALA A 200 -8.75 1.98 -14.50
CA ALA A 200 -9.33 1.34 -15.67
C ALA A 200 -10.64 2.08 -15.97
N GLN A 201 -10.57 3.07 -16.87
CA GLN A 201 -11.75 3.73 -17.38
C GLN A 201 -12.35 2.73 -18.37
N LEU A 202 -13.28 1.90 -17.87
CA LEU A 202 -14.07 1.02 -18.72
C LEU A 202 -14.80 1.94 -19.70
N ARG A 203 -14.52 1.78 -21.00
CA ARG A 203 -14.87 2.75 -22.05
C ARG A 203 -16.36 2.78 -22.38
N ASP A 204 -17.18 2.03 -21.68
CA ASP A 204 -18.62 2.01 -21.89
C ASP A 204 -19.25 1.58 -20.57
N GLY A 205 -20.35 2.20 -20.16
CA GLY A 205 -21.06 1.93 -18.91
C GLY A 205 -21.71 0.54 -18.84
N ARG A 206 -21.17 -0.46 -19.56
CA ARG A 206 -21.63 -1.84 -19.60
C ARG A 206 -20.57 -2.78 -19.05
N ARG A 207 -21.05 -3.75 -18.27
CA ARG A 207 -20.26 -4.85 -17.71
C ARG A 207 -19.59 -5.63 -18.85
N GLY A 208 -18.26 -5.72 -18.82
CA GLY A 208 -17.53 -6.86 -19.40
C GLY A 208 -16.36 -6.54 -20.33
N GLN A 209 -15.26 -7.26 -20.07
CA GLN A 209 -14.19 -7.65 -20.99
C GLN A 209 -13.17 -6.59 -21.38
N THR A 210 -12.06 -6.52 -20.64
CA THR A 210 -10.78 -6.10 -21.21
C THR A 210 -10.28 -7.19 -22.15
N THR A 211 -10.25 -6.86 -23.44
CA THR A 211 -9.57 -7.57 -24.51
C THR A 211 -8.05 -7.57 -24.29
N ALA A 212 -7.52 -8.65 -23.75
CA ALA A 212 -6.21 -9.14 -24.14
C ALA A 212 -6.46 -10.43 -24.92
N SER A 213 -6.46 -10.32 -26.25
CA SER A 213 -6.60 -11.46 -27.14
C SER A 213 -5.35 -12.35 -27.07
N ALA A 214 -5.28 -13.24 -26.09
CA ALA A 214 -4.63 -14.52 -26.28
C ALA A 214 -5.71 -15.48 -26.78
N ARG A 215 -5.63 -15.86 -28.05
CA ARG A 215 -6.49 -16.90 -28.62
C ARG A 215 -6.31 -18.19 -27.80
N GLY A 216 -7.42 -18.75 -27.32
CA GLY A 216 -7.49 -20.09 -26.73
C GLY A 216 -7.57 -20.13 -25.19
N GLY A 217 -8.77 -20.43 -24.67
CA GLY A 217 -8.99 -20.84 -23.27
C GLY A 217 -9.43 -19.71 -22.34
N ARG A 218 -10.74 -19.61 -22.05
CA ARG A 218 -11.27 -18.75 -20.97
C ARG A 218 -10.77 -19.24 -19.60
N ARG A 219 -9.62 -18.74 -19.15
CA ARG A 219 -9.30 -18.62 -17.72
C ARG A 219 -9.19 -17.13 -17.42
N ARG A 220 -10.27 -16.53 -16.92
CA ARG A 220 -10.23 -15.14 -16.40
C ARG A 220 -9.31 -15.14 -15.18
N THR A 221 -8.26 -14.33 -15.20
CA THR A 221 -7.26 -14.27 -14.12
C THR A 221 -7.81 -13.47 -12.93
N ASN A 222 -7.59 -13.96 -11.70
CA ASN A 222 -7.87 -13.22 -10.46
C ASN A 222 -6.96 -11.99 -10.34
N THR A 223 -7.35 -10.89 -10.99
CA THR A 223 -6.57 -9.65 -11.06
C THR A 223 -7.36 -8.49 -10.44
N ALA A 224 -6.83 -7.90 -9.36
CA ALA A 224 -7.31 -6.64 -8.80
C ALA A 224 -6.56 -5.44 -9.39
N PHE A 225 -7.11 -4.22 -9.30
CA PHE A 225 -6.40 -2.99 -9.69
C PHE A 225 -6.11 -2.12 -8.50
N CYS A 226 -4.84 -1.73 -8.34
CA CYS A 226 -4.40 -0.92 -7.23
C CYS A 226 -3.63 0.32 -7.70
N ARG A 227 -3.68 1.36 -6.88
CA ARG A 227 -2.91 2.59 -7.02
C ARG A 227 -1.83 2.71 -5.94
N ASP A 228 -1.44 1.61 -5.31
CA ASP A 228 -0.44 1.60 -4.25
C ASP A 228 0.98 1.42 -4.83
N GLU A 229 1.75 2.49 -4.76
CA GLU A 229 3.14 2.60 -5.21
C GLU A 229 4.10 1.70 -4.41
N TYR A 230 3.78 1.40 -3.14
CA TYR A 230 4.63 0.63 -2.23
C TYR A 230 4.76 -0.84 -2.63
N CYS A 231 3.91 -1.32 -3.54
CA CYS A 231 4.02 -2.65 -4.16
C CYS A 231 5.22 -2.79 -5.09
N SER A 232 5.75 -1.68 -5.61
CA SER A 232 6.71 -1.65 -6.72
C SER A 232 8.13 -1.21 -6.33
N GLY A 233 8.30 -0.71 -5.11
CA GLY A 233 9.61 -0.38 -4.55
C GLY A 233 10.30 -1.65 -4.07
N GLY A 234 11.53 -1.89 -4.52
CA GLY A 234 12.37 -2.95 -3.95
C GLY A 234 12.40 -2.80 -2.43
N THR A 235 12.03 -3.85 -1.70
CA THR A 235 11.80 -3.79 -0.25
C THR A 235 13.10 -3.74 0.56
N GLY A 236 14.27 -3.70 -0.09
CA GLY A 236 15.56 -3.72 0.59
C GLY A 236 15.77 -4.94 1.49
N GLY A 237 15.20 -6.09 1.09
CA GLY A 237 15.21 -7.31 1.90
C GLY A 237 14.20 -7.35 3.05
N VAL A 238 13.17 -6.49 3.02
CA VAL A 238 12.02 -6.56 3.95
C VAL A 238 10.97 -7.48 3.36
N SER A 239 10.46 -8.42 4.16
CA SER A 239 9.38 -9.32 3.76
C SER A 239 8.09 -8.54 3.60
N LEU A 240 7.52 -8.51 2.39
CA LEU A 240 6.28 -7.77 2.12
C LEU A 240 5.06 -8.70 2.21
N TRP A 241 4.13 -8.34 3.08
CA TRP A 241 2.75 -8.82 3.04
C TRP A 241 1.84 -7.70 2.58
N ASN A 242 0.95 -7.98 1.63
CA ASN A 242 0.01 -6.97 1.15
C ASN A 242 -1.40 -7.52 1.06
N ALA A 243 -2.35 -6.83 1.69
CA ALA A 243 -3.76 -7.12 1.61
C ALA A 243 -4.52 -5.97 0.98
N SER A 244 -5.33 -6.30 -0.01
CA SER A 244 -6.20 -5.36 -0.67
C SER A 244 -7.64 -5.62 -0.29
N VAL A 245 -8.35 -4.60 0.20
CA VAL A 245 -9.80 -4.68 0.44
C VAL A 245 -10.52 -4.20 -0.82
N ARG A 246 -11.49 -4.97 -1.30
CA ARG A 246 -12.34 -4.50 -2.39
C ARG A 246 -13.24 -3.38 -1.88
N SER A 247 -13.00 -2.16 -2.35
CA SER A 247 -13.91 -1.05 -2.13
C SER A 247 -14.95 -1.01 -3.26
N VAL A 248 -16.22 -0.73 -2.91
CA VAL A 248 -17.17 -0.26 -3.92
C VAL A 248 -16.60 1.05 -4.43
N ALA A 249 -16.24 1.11 -5.71
CA ALA A 249 -16.00 2.41 -6.33
C ALA A 249 -17.30 3.20 -6.17
N HIS A 250 -17.33 4.18 -5.26
CA HIS A 250 -18.42 5.15 -5.23
C HIS A 250 -18.43 5.83 -6.58
N HIS A 251 -19.37 5.44 -7.43
CA HIS A 251 -19.85 6.28 -8.50
C HIS A 251 -20.50 7.48 -7.82
N LYS A 252 -19.78 8.60 -7.69
CA LYS A 252 -20.43 9.90 -7.59
C LYS A 252 -21.03 10.21 -8.96
N GLN A 253 -22.21 9.65 -9.21
CA GLN A 253 -23.27 10.38 -9.92
C GLN A 253 -24.37 10.60 -8.88
N GLY A 254 -24.80 11.85 -8.71
CA GLY A 254 -25.92 12.20 -7.83
C GLY A 254 -25.53 12.70 -6.43
N GLY A 255 -24.79 13.80 -6.35
CA GLY A 255 -24.81 14.63 -5.16
C GLY A 255 -26.17 15.35 -5.07
N GLU A 256 -27.23 14.64 -4.72
CA GLU A 256 -28.53 15.24 -4.32
C GLU A 256 -29.52 14.23 -3.71
N GLU A 257 -29.33 12.92 -3.89
CA GLU A 257 -30.38 11.96 -3.49
C GLU A 257 -30.33 11.49 -2.03
N LEU A 258 -29.22 11.75 -1.31
CA LEU A 258 -29.14 11.47 0.14
C LEU A 258 -29.76 12.58 1.02
N ARG A 259 -30.21 13.71 0.45
CA ARG A 259 -30.89 14.79 1.21
C ARG A 259 -32.42 14.72 1.17
N ARG A 260 -33.03 13.83 0.37
CA ARG A 260 -34.50 13.71 0.26
C ARG A 260 -35.12 12.56 1.04
N ARG A 261 -34.33 11.70 1.70
CA ARG A 261 -34.86 10.58 2.51
C ARG A 261 -34.79 10.79 4.03
N GLY A 262 -34.42 11.99 4.47
CA GLY A 262 -34.37 12.38 5.89
C GLY A 262 -35.38 13.45 6.31
N ALA A 263 -36.30 13.83 5.42
CA ALA A 263 -37.41 14.74 5.70
C ALA A 263 -38.73 13.99 5.44
N GLY A 264 -39.07 13.10 6.37
CA GLY A 264 -40.40 12.55 6.56
C GLY A 264 -40.74 12.76 8.02
N GLU A 265 -41.58 13.77 8.26
CA GLU A 265 -42.04 14.26 9.56
C GLU A 265 -42.77 13.18 10.39
N PRO A 266 -43.06 13.50 11.65
CA PRO A 266 -44.46 13.60 12.05
C PRO A 266 -44.95 15.04 12.18
#